data_AF-A0A5C7P0K6-F1
#
_entry.id   AF-A0A5C7P0K6-F1
#
_cell.length_a   1.000
_cell.length_b   1.000
_cell.length_c   1.000
_cell.angle_alpha   90.00
_cell.angle_beta   90.00
_cell.angle_gamma   90.00
#
_symmetry.space_group_name_H-M   'P 1'
#
loop_
_entity.id
_entity.type
_entity.pdbx_description
1 polymer ?
#
loop_
_entity_poly.entity_id
_entity_poly.type
_entity_poly.pdbx_seq_one_letter_code
_entity_poly.pdbx_strand_id
1 'polypeptide(L)'
;MDPSVGAHRELSGGWLEDRNVPPALREAVVGDVADRLGAMPSVLRTTFRLMDVGLCAVPRGVRRAALSLPGLNEYRRVVESLTAVSYFDAVSSPARIPAPRAPEESPVLVEPRA
;
A
#
# COMPACT_ATOMS: atom_id res chain seq x y z
N MET A 1 -3.40 -2.80 16.61
CA MET A 1 -3.79 -1.89 15.51
C MET A 1 -3.39 -2.59 14.24
N ASP A 2 -4.36 -2.93 13.39
CA ASP A 2 -4.11 -3.68 12.17
C ASP A 2 -3.37 -2.77 11.16
N PRO A 3 -2.17 -3.15 10.66
CA PRO A 3 -1.47 -2.39 9.63
C PRO A 3 -2.25 -2.32 8.29
N SER A 4 -3.37 -3.03 8.16
CA SER A 4 -4.19 -3.09 6.94
C SER A 4 -5.02 -1.84 6.65
N VAL A 5 -5.13 -0.87 7.56
CA VAL A 5 -6.06 0.28 7.45
C VAL A 5 -5.34 1.63 7.63
N GLY A 6 -4.52 1.99 6.65
CA GLY A 6 -3.90 3.33 6.57
C GLY A 6 -4.47 4.17 5.42
N ALA A 7 -4.54 5.49 5.59
CA ALA A 7 -4.90 6.42 4.52
C ALA A 7 -3.92 6.34 3.33
N HIS A 8 -2.65 5.97 3.58
CA HIS A 8 -1.65 5.73 2.53
C HIS A 8 -2.09 4.62 1.57
N ARG A 9 -2.78 3.58 2.06
CA ARG A 9 -3.27 2.46 1.24
C ARG A 9 -4.38 2.91 0.30
N GLU A 10 -5.29 3.77 0.76
CA GLU A 10 -6.34 4.36 -0.09
C GLU A 10 -5.76 5.29 -1.16
N LEU A 11 -4.79 6.14 -0.78
CA LEU A 11 -4.09 7.04 -1.70
C LEU A 11 -3.30 6.28 -2.78
N SER A 12 -2.48 5.33 -2.35
CA SER A 12 -1.68 4.49 -3.24
C SER A 12 -2.60 3.64 -4.12
N GLY A 13 -3.65 3.07 -3.54
CA GLY A 13 -4.66 2.29 -4.24
C GLY A 13 -5.33 3.07 -5.37
N GLY A 14 -5.81 4.29 -5.10
CA GLY A 14 -6.43 5.14 -6.12
C GLY A 14 -5.46 5.49 -7.26
N TRP A 15 -4.22 5.84 -6.93
CA TRP A 15 -3.20 6.15 -7.94
C TRP A 15 -2.88 4.96 -8.87
N LEU A 16 -2.89 3.74 -8.31
CA LEU A 16 -2.63 2.48 -9.01
C LEU A 16 -3.86 1.98 -9.79
N GLU A 17 -5.06 2.22 -9.28
CA GLU A 17 -6.34 1.96 -9.98
C GLU A 17 -6.46 2.79 -11.25
N ASP A 18 -6.14 4.08 -11.19
CA ASP A 18 -6.15 4.99 -12.33
C ASP A 18 -5.21 4.52 -13.46
N ARG A 19 -4.25 3.62 -13.16
CA ARG A 19 -3.26 3.06 -14.10
C ARG A 19 -3.54 1.60 -14.47
N ASN A 20 -4.67 1.04 -14.07
CA ASN A 20 -5.04 -0.37 -14.32
C ASN A 20 -3.98 -1.37 -13.85
N VAL A 21 -3.29 -1.07 -12.73
CA VAL A 21 -2.24 -1.95 -12.18
C VAL A 21 -2.87 -3.24 -11.62
N PRO A 22 -2.33 -4.44 -11.95
CA PRO A 22 -2.84 -5.72 -11.46
C PRO A 22 -2.87 -5.79 -9.92
N PRO A 23 -3.84 -6.50 -9.32
CA PRO A 23 -3.99 -6.56 -7.85
C PRO A 23 -2.74 -7.03 -7.10
N ALA A 24 -2.03 -8.03 -7.62
CA ALA A 24 -0.81 -8.55 -6.98
C ALA A 24 0.32 -7.50 -6.93
N LEU A 25 0.51 -6.76 -8.03
CA LEU A 25 1.48 -5.67 -8.09
C LEU A 25 1.05 -4.48 -7.21
N ARG A 26 -0.26 -4.22 -7.13
CA ARG A 26 -0.80 -3.18 -6.25
C ARG A 26 -0.49 -3.45 -4.79
N GLU A 27 -0.72 -4.67 -4.31
CA GLU A 27 -0.40 -5.05 -2.93
C GLU A 27 1.10 -4.94 -2.63
N ALA A 28 1.95 -5.35 -3.56
CA ALA A 28 3.40 -5.22 -3.42
C ALA A 28 3.85 -3.76 -3.31
N VAL A 29 3.33 -2.88 -4.17
CA VAL A 29 3.64 -1.44 -4.14
C VAL A 29 3.14 -0.80 -2.85
N VAL A 30 1.91 -1.10 -2.43
CA VAL A 30 1.35 -0.56 -1.18
C VAL A 30 2.17 -1.00 0.03
N GLY A 31 2.62 -2.27 0.06
CA GLY A 31 3.52 -2.77 1.09
C GLY A 31 4.85 -2.01 1.14
N ASP A 32 5.50 -1.83 -0.01
CA ASP A 32 6.76 -1.08 -0.10
C ASP A 32 6.60 0.39 0.34
N VAL A 33 5.47 1.02 0.03
CA VAL A 33 5.15 2.37 0.54
C VAL A 33 5.06 2.39 2.06
N ALA A 34 4.39 1.41 2.67
CA ALA A 34 4.29 1.29 4.12
C ALA A 34 5.67 1.10 4.77
N ASP A 35 6.51 0.24 4.19
CA ASP A 35 7.88 -0.01 4.65
C ASP A 35 8.74 1.27 4.56
N ARG A 36 8.66 2.00 3.44
CA ARG A 36 9.39 3.26 3.25
C ARG A 36 8.94 4.35 4.24
N LEU A 37 7.64 4.46 4.52
CA LEU A 37 7.13 5.35 5.56
C LEU A 37 7.64 4.95 6.95
N GLY A 38 7.72 3.64 7.23
CA GLY A 38 8.27 3.08 8.46
C GLY A 38 9.79 3.26 8.62
N ALA A 39 10.51 3.40 7.51
CA ALA A 39 11.96 3.64 7.47
C ALA A 39 12.35 5.13 7.53
N MET A 40 11.38 6.05 7.51
CA MET A 40 11.65 7.49 7.60
C MET A 40 12.37 7.88 8.91
N PRO A 41 13.11 9.00 8.91
CA PRO A 41 13.64 9.59 10.14
C PRO A 41 12.57 9.74 11.22
N SER A 42 12.95 9.58 12.50
CA SER A 42 12.04 9.42 13.64
C SER A 42 10.92 10.45 13.73
N VAL A 43 11.23 11.72 13.47
CA VAL A 43 10.27 12.83 13.47
C VAL A 43 9.25 12.66 12.35
N LEU A 44 9.72 12.44 11.11
CA LEU A 44 8.86 12.26 9.93
C LEU A 44 8.00 11.01 10.06
N ARG A 45 8.59 9.89 10.51
CA ARG A 45 7.87 8.64 10.74
C ARG A 45 6.71 8.83 11.72
N THR A 46 6.95 9.53 12.83
CA THR A 46 5.91 9.82 13.83
C THR A 46 4.83 10.71 13.23
N THR A 47 5.22 11.78 12.54
CA THR A 47 4.28 12.72 11.90
C THR A 47 3.41 12.02 10.86
N PHE A 48 4.00 11.26 9.94
CA PHE A 48 3.26 10.53 8.92
C PHE A 48 2.36 9.46 9.52
N ARG A 49 2.81 8.74 10.56
CA ARG A 49 1.95 7.78 11.27
C ARG A 49 0.73 8.47 11.91
N LEU A 50 0.92 9.64 12.52
CA LEU A 50 -0.19 10.41 13.11
C LEU A 50 -1.16 10.90 12.03
N MET A 51 -0.65 11.41 10.91
CA MET A 51 -1.48 11.83 9.78
C MET A 51 -2.25 10.66 9.18
N ASP A 52 -1.59 9.51 9.01
CA ASP A 52 -2.19 8.30 8.44
C ASP A 52 -3.36 7.79 9.30
N VAL A 53 -3.14 7.66 10.61
CA VAL A 53 -4.17 7.25 11.58
C VAL A 53 -5.27 8.32 11.69
N GLY A 54 -4.89 9.60 11.74
CA GLY A 54 -5.84 10.71 11.83
C GLY A 54 -6.77 10.76 10.63
N LEU A 55 -6.26 10.56 9.42
CA LEU A 55 -7.05 10.50 8.19
C LEU A 55 -7.98 9.29 8.14
N CYS A 56 -7.64 8.18 8.78
CA CYS A 56 -8.53 7.03 8.90
C CYS A 56 -9.78 7.33 9.73
N ALA A 57 -9.68 8.23 10.72
CA ALA A 57 -10.84 8.70 11.49
C ALA A 57 -11.74 9.68 10.70
N VAL A 58 -11.23 10.26 9.61
CA VAL A 58 -11.99 11.15 8.73
C VAL A 58 -12.89 10.33 7.80
N PRO A 59 -14.20 10.64 7.71
CA PRO A 59 -15.10 9.95 6.79
C PRO A 59 -14.63 10.06 5.34
N ARG A 60 -14.73 8.96 4.58
CA ARG A 60 -14.25 8.87 3.19
C ARG A 60 -14.72 10.03 2.31
N GLY A 61 -15.99 10.43 2.43
CA GLY A 61 -16.58 11.51 1.62
C GLY A 61 -15.94 12.89 1.84
N VAL A 62 -15.35 13.15 3.01
CA VAL A 62 -14.69 14.43 3.33
C VAL A 62 -13.17 14.33 3.35
N ARG A 63 -12.60 13.12 3.26
CA ARG A 63 -11.15 12.91 3.29
C ARG A 63 -10.44 13.61 2.14
N ARG A 64 -11.05 13.64 0.95
CA ARG A 64 -10.49 14.38 -0.20
C ARG A 64 -10.34 15.88 0.09
N ALA A 65 -11.30 16.46 0.80
CA ALA A 65 -11.22 17.84 1.25
C ALA A 65 -10.21 18.02 2.39
N ALA A 66 -10.10 17.06 3.33
CA ALA A 66 -9.08 17.11 4.37
C ALA A 66 -7.65 17.09 3.76
N LEU A 67 -7.44 16.31 2.70
CA LEU A 67 -6.15 16.21 1.99
C LEU A 67 -5.77 17.47 1.19
N SER A 68 -6.64 18.47 1.08
CA SER A 68 -6.28 19.78 0.52
C SER A 68 -5.75 20.75 1.58
N LEU A 69 -5.87 20.42 2.87
CA LEU A 69 -5.35 21.24 3.95
C LEU A 69 -3.81 21.23 3.97
N PRO A 70 -3.17 22.34 4.38
CA PRO A 70 -1.74 22.38 4.62
C PRO A 70 -1.31 21.29 5.62
N GLY A 71 -0.16 20.66 5.36
CA GLY A 71 0.35 19.49 6.08
C GLY A 71 -0.19 18.17 5.53
N LEU A 72 -1.52 18.06 5.33
CA LEU A 72 -2.15 16.85 4.80
C LEU A 72 -1.95 16.71 3.28
N ASN A 73 -1.88 17.83 2.56
CA ASN A 73 -1.52 17.83 1.14
C ASN A 73 -0.06 17.41 0.93
N GLU A 74 0.85 17.82 1.81
CA GLU A 74 2.25 17.39 1.79
C GLU A 74 2.34 15.88 2.06
N TYR A 75 1.60 15.38 3.05
CA TYR A 75 1.48 13.94 3.28
C TYR A 75 0.99 13.20 2.04
N ARG A 76 -0.08 13.67 1.40
CA ARG A 76 -0.61 13.12 0.15
C ARG A 76 0.47 13.06 -0.93
N ARG A 77 1.17 14.18 -1.17
CA ARG A 77 2.23 14.27 -2.17
C ARG A 77 3.38 13.29 -1.89
N VAL A 78 3.76 13.12 -0.63
CA VAL A 78 4.79 12.14 -0.23
C VAL A 78 4.32 10.73 -0.54
N VAL A 79 3.11 10.35 -0.13
CA VAL A 79 2.56 9.02 -0.42
C VAL A 79 2.46 8.77 -1.92
N GLU A 80 1.93 9.71 -2.71
CA GLU A 80 1.84 9.58 -4.16
C GLU A 80 3.24 9.47 -4.81
N SER A 81 4.23 10.21 -4.32
CA SER A 81 5.61 10.14 -4.82
C SER A 81 6.25 8.79 -4.49
N LEU A 82 6.08 8.30 -3.26
CA LEU A 82 6.55 6.97 -2.87
C LEU A 82 5.85 5.88 -3.68
N THR A 83 4.54 6.00 -3.89
CA THR A 83 3.77 5.07 -4.75
C THR A 83 4.35 5.01 -6.16
N ALA A 84 4.64 6.18 -6.75
CA ALA A 84 5.22 6.25 -8.08
C ALA A 84 6.62 5.60 -8.13
N VAL A 85 7.50 5.91 -7.17
CA VAL A 85 8.84 5.31 -7.10
C VAL A 85 8.75 3.80 -6.91
N SER A 86 7.96 3.33 -5.95
CA SER A 86 7.75 1.91 -5.67
C SER A 86 7.15 1.17 -6.86
N TYR A 87 6.21 1.80 -7.58
CA TYR A 87 5.65 1.26 -8.81
C TYR A 87 6.72 1.10 -9.89
N PHE A 88 7.49 2.15 -10.19
CA PHE A 88 8.54 2.09 -11.21
C PHE A 88 9.64 1.10 -10.84
N ASP A 89 10.06 1.06 -9.58
CA ASP A 89 11.00 0.06 -9.08
C ASP A 89 10.48 -1.37 -9.29
N ALA A 90 9.19 -1.61 -9.03
CA ALA A 90 8.58 -2.93 -9.16
C ALA A 90 8.41 -3.37 -10.63
N VAL A 91 8.07 -2.46 -11.55
CA VAL A 91 7.96 -2.80 -12.98
C VAL A 91 9.30 -2.85 -13.71
N SER A 92 10.30 -2.08 -13.27
CA SER A 92 11.65 -2.08 -13.84
C SER A 92 12.54 -3.19 -13.29
N SER A 93 12.20 -3.78 -12.15
CA SER A 93 12.92 -4.91 -11.55
C SER A 93 12.03 -6.15 -11.43
N PRO A 94 11.98 -7.02 -12.45
CA PRO A 94 11.10 -8.20 -12.47
C PRO A 94 11.42 -9.23 -11.37
N ALA A 95 12.54 -9.10 -10.65
CA ALA A 95 12.93 -9.98 -9.55
C ALA A 95 12.20 -9.70 -8.21
N ARG A 96 11.44 -8.59 -8.10
CA ARG A 96 10.79 -8.17 -6.83
C ARG A 96 9.29 -8.45 -6.73
N ILE A 97 8.62 -8.84 -7.81
CA ILE A 97 7.19 -9.18 -7.76
C ILE A 97 7.10 -10.63 -7.26
N PRO A 98 6.56 -10.88 -6.04
CA PRO A 98 6.30 -12.25 -5.63
C PRO A 98 5.31 -12.85 -6.62
N ALA A 99 5.64 -14.00 -7.20
CA ALA A 99 4.70 -14.72 -8.05
C ALA A 99 3.36 -14.89 -7.30
N PRO A 100 2.21 -14.74 -7.98
CA PRO A 100 0.91 -15.01 -7.36
C PRO A 100 0.98 -16.40 -6.73
N ARG A 101 0.84 -16.49 -5.40
CA ARG A 101 0.75 -17.79 -4.75
C ARG A 101 -0.47 -18.47 -5.34
N ALA A 102 -0.24 -19.53 -6.12
CA ALA A 102 -1.32 -20.39 -6.57
C ALA A 102 -2.10 -20.85 -5.32
N PRO A 103 -3.45 -20.91 -5.37
CA PRO A 103 -4.19 -21.55 -4.31
C PRO A 103 -3.65 -22.97 -4.17
N GLU A 104 -3.25 -23.33 -2.96
CA GLU A 104 -2.75 -24.68 -2.67
C GLU A 104 -3.84 -25.68 -3.05
N GLU A 105 -3.61 -26.41 -4.14
CA GLU A 105 -4.36 -27.61 -4.45
C GLU A 105 -4.17 -28.55 -3.26
N SER A 106 -5.29 -28.82 -2.58
CA SER A 106 -5.36 -29.74 -1.46
C SER A 106 -4.69 -31.07 -1.83
N PRO A 107 -3.85 -31.67 -0.96
CA PRO A 107 -3.22 -32.93 -1.26
C PRO A 107 -4.30 -34.00 -1.45
N VAL A 108 -4.41 -34.52 -2.66
CA VAL A 108 -5.20 -35.73 -2.95
C VAL A 108 -4.59 -36.86 -2.12
N LEU A 109 -5.30 -37.24 -1.06
CA LEU A 109 -5.01 -38.41 -0.25
C LEU A 109 -5.23 -39.64 -1.16
N VAL A 110 -4.16 -40.18 -1.74
CA VAL A 110 -4.23 -41.46 -2.44
C VAL A 110 -4.27 -42.54 -1.36
N GLU A 111 -5.45 -43.12 -1.13
CA GLU A 111 -5.58 -44.32 -0.29
C GLU A 111 -4.81 -45.49 -0.93
N PRO A 112 -4.11 -46.31 -0.13
CA PRO A 112 -3.47 -47.52 -0.62
C PRO A 112 -4.55 -48.58 -0.91
N ARG A 113 -4.57 -49.11 -2.14
CA ARG A 113 -5.36 -50.31 -2.45
C ARG A 113 -4.72 -51.52 -1.75
N ALA A 114 -5.53 -52.22 -0.95
CA ALA A 114 -5.28 -53.59 -0.48
C ALA A 114 -5.43 -54.61 -1.61
#